data_AF-A0AAV8X1U3-F1
#
_entry.id   AF-A0AAV8X1U3-F1
#
_cell.length_a   1.000
_cell.length_b   1.000
_cell.length_c   1.000
_cell.angle_alpha   90.00
_cell.angle_beta   90.00
_cell.angle_gamma   90.00
#
_symmetry.space_group_name_H-M   'P 1'
#
loop_
_entity.id
_entity.type
_entity.pdbx_description
1 polymer ?
#
loop_
_entity_poly.entity_id
_entity_poly.type
_entity_poly.pdbx_seq_one_letter_code
_entity_poly.pdbx_strand_id
1 'polypeptide(L)'
;MAIFKFSNVKKKVWVYVYRCKRVCEASDVKEFILQKPSFNDLQINVHELTTDDKNNKCFVVSAPYHMKDEMYKPEFWPKSVGFKRFDLFDGKYKQYNQGNFL
;
A
#
# COMPACT_ATOMS: atom_id res chain seq x y z
N MET A 1 24.05 26.34 -15.00
CA MET A 1 23.47 25.60 -13.84
C MET A 1 21.98 25.40 -14.10
N ALA A 2 21.55 24.19 -14.47
CA ALA A 2 20.14 23.88 -14.63
C ALA A 2 19.54 23.58 -13.25
N ILE A 3 18.68 24.48 -12.76
CA ILE A 3 17.89 24.25 -11.56
C ILE A 3 16.74 23.31 -11.96
N PHE A 4 16.90 22.01 -11.70
CA PHE A 4 15.81 21.06 -11.84
C PHE A 4 14.73 21.42 -10.79
N LYS A 5 13.69 22.14 -11.21
CA LYS A 5 12.46 22.28 -10.43
C LYS A 5 11.82 20.89 -10.31
N PHE A 6 11.94 20.25 -9.16
CA PHE A 6 11.11 19.09 -8.77
C PHE A 6 9.66 19.55 -8.50
N SER A 7 9.05 20.25 -9.45
CA SER A 7 7.64 20.65 -9.36
C SER A 7 6.78 19.41 -9.65
N ASN A 8 6.08 18.93 -8.63
CA ASN A 8 5.03 17.90 -8.67
C ASN A 8 5.45 16.42 -8.63
N VAL A 9 6.38 16.04 -7.76
CA VAL A 9 6.29 14.67 -7.19
C VAL A 9 5.06 14.65 -6.29
N LYS A 10 3.90 14.26 -6.85
CA LYS A 10 2.68 14.07 -6.06
C LYS A 10 2.97 12.99 -5.02
N LYS A 11 3.10 13.41 -3.77
CA LYS A 11 3.25 12.48 -2.65
C LYS A 11 2.05 11.54 -2.66
N LYS A 12 2.33 10.25 -2.53
CA LYS A 12 1.33 9.20 -2.40
C LYS A 12 1.65 8.40 -1.16
N VAL A 13 0.61 7.89 -0.52
CA VAL A 13 0.72 6.88 0.51
C VAL A 13 0.86 5.53 -0.16
N TRP A 14 1.80 4.74 0.32
CA TRP A 14 2.01 3.37 -0.13
C TRP A 14 1.93 2.44 1.07
N VAL A 15 1.01 1.49 0.99
CA VAL A 15 0.81 0.48 2.03
C VAL A 15 1.00 -0.89 1.41
N TYR A 16 1.90 -1.66 2.00
CA TYR A 16 2.01 -3.08 1.73
C TYR A 16 1.06 -3.84 2.65
N VAL A 17 0.12 -4.58 2.08
CA VAL A 17 -0.90 -5.33 2.78
C VAL A 17 -0.60 -6.82 2.60
N TYR A 18 -0.53 -7.59 3.68
CA TYR A 18 -0.13 -9.00 3.67
C TYR A 18 -1.06 -9.84 4.57
N ARG A 19 -1.01 -11.17 4.42
CA ARG A 19 -1.96 -12.11 5.06
C ARG A 19 -3.41 -11.92 4.61
N CYS A 20 -3.62 -11.45 3.38
CA CYS A 20 -4.94 -11.50 2.78
C CYS A 20 -5.26 -12.93 2.36
N LYS A 21 -6.49 -13.40 2.59
CA LYS A 21 -6.91 -14.75 2.17
C LYS A 21 -6.76 -14.90 0.64
N ARG A 22 -6.45 -16.10 0.17
CA ARG A 22 -6.29 -16.39 -1.27
C ARG A 22 -7.51 -16.02 -2.15
N VAL A 23 -8.71 -16.10 -1.59
CA VAL A 23 -9.94 -15.72 -2.29
C VAL A 23 -10.09 -14.21 -2.48
N CYS A 24 -9.31 -13.40 -1.77
CA CYS A 24 -9.35 -11.96 -1.86
C CYS A 24 -8.73 -11.50 -3.18
N GLU A 25 -9.43 -10.62 -3.87
CA GLU A 25 -8.98 -9.95 -5.08
C GLU A 25 -8.65 -8.48 -4.78
N ALA A 26 -7.92 -7.85 -5.70
CA ALA A 26 -7.58 -6.42 -5.58
C ALA A 26 -8.84 -5.54 -5.50
N SER A 27 -9.94 -5.97 -6.13
CA SER A 27 -11.26 -5.32 -6.08
C SER A 27 -11.82 -5.28 -4.67
N ASP A 28 -11.73 -6.38 -3.91
CA ASP A 28 -12.24 -6.45 -2.54
C ASP A 28 -11.50 -5.49 -1.62
N VAL A 29 -10.17 -5.42 -1.76
CA VAL A 29 -9.33 -4.50 -0.97
C VAL A 29 -9.66 -3.05 -1.33
N LYS A 30 -9.86 -2.76 -2.62
CA LYS A 30 -10.24 -1.43 -3.07
C LYS A 30 -11.62 -1.03 -2.54
N GLU A 31 -12.58 -1.93 -2.61
CA GLU A 31 -13.94 -1.71 -2.12
C GLU A 31 -13.94 -1.48 -0.60
N PHE A 32 -13.22 -2.28 0.17
CA PHE A 32 -13.07 -2.10 1.61
C PHE A 32 -12.59 -0.68 1.99
N ILE A 33 -11.62 -0.15 1.25
CA ILE A 33 -11.09 1.19 1.49
C ILE A 33 -12.14 2.25 1.11
N LEU A 34 -12.79 2.11 -0.05
CA LEU A 34 -13.80 3.05 -0.55
C LEU A 34 -15.08 3.07 0.29
N GLN A 35 -15.42 1.99 1.00
CA GLN A 35 -16.55 1.95 1.94
C GLN A 35 -16.37 2.91 3.14
N LYS A 36 -15.15 3.41 3.38
CA LYS A 36 -14.88 4.37 4.46
C LYS A 36 -15.29 5.78 4.02
N PRO A 37 -16.04 6.54 4.86
CA PRO A 37 -16.54 7.87 4.49
C PRO A 37 -15.45 8.84 4.04
N SER A 38 -14.26 8.77 4.63
CA SER A 38 -13.12 9.62 4.27
C SER A 38 -12.63 9.35 2.83
N PHE A 39 -12.81 8.14 2.30
CA PHE A 39 -12.16 7.69 1.07
C PHE A 39 -13.05 7.75 -0.17
N ASN A 40 -14.27 8.26 -0.05
CA ASN A 40 -15.20 8.32 -1.16
C ASN A 40 -14.62 9.18 -2.30
N ASP A 41 -14.81 8.75 -3.55
CA ASP A 41 -14.31 9.40 -4.77
C ASP A 41 -12.77 9.58 -4.89
N LEU A 42 -11.97 8.89 -4.06
CA LEU A 42 -10.51 8.96 -4.15
C LEU A 42 -9.91 7.98 -5.17
N GLN A 43 -8.85 8.43 -5.85
CA GLN A 43 -8.03 7.56 -6.69
C GLN A 43 -7.18 6.62 -5.84
N ILE A 44 -7.72 5.44 -5.56
CA ILE A 44 -7.01 4.33 -4.92
C ILE A 44 -6.65 3.31 -5.99
N ASN A 45 -5.36 2.94 -6.06
CA ASN A 45 -4.92 1.80 -6.85
C ASN A 45 -4.47 0.68 -5.92
N VAL A 46 -4.95 -0.53 -6.21
CA VAL A 46 -4.55 -1.74 -5.52
C VAL A 46 -3.94 -2.68 -6.55
N HIS A 47 -2.74 -3.16 -6.29
CA HIS A 47 -2.05 -4.13 -7.12
C HIS A 47 -1.75 -5.38 -6.30
N GLU A 48 -2.15 -6.54 -6.82
CA GLU A 48 -1.74 -7.82 -6.26
C GLU A 48 -0.25 -8.05 -6.54
N LEU A 49 0.48 -8.50 -5.53
CA LEU A 49 1.86 -8.95 -5.67
C LEU A 49 1.89 -10.46 -5.80
N THR A 50 2.75 -10.96 -6.68
CA THR A 50 3.06 -12.38 -6.74
C THR A 50 3.79 -12.79 -5.47
N THR A 51 3.24 -13.77 -4.76
CA THR A 51 3.81 -14.33 -3.53
C THR A 51 3.90 -15.85 -3.68
N ASP A 52 4.94 -16.45 -3.09
CA ASP A 52 5.11 -17.91 -3.07
C ASP A 52 4.21 -18.60 -2.02
N ASP A 53 3.59 -17.81 -1.12
CA ASP A 53 2.66 -18.31 -0.11
C ASP A 53 1.39 -18.86 -0.78
N LYS A 54 1.14 -20.16 -0.59
CA LYS A 54 -0.02 -20.87 -1.15
C LYS A 54 -1.35 -20.49 -0.50
N ASN A 55 -1.31 -19.90 0.70
CA ASN A 55 -2.49 -19.62 1.51
C ASN A 55 -2.87 -18.14 1.48
N ASN A 56 -1.88 -17.26 1.35
CA ASN A 56 -2.07 -15.82 1.44
C ASN A 56 -1.63 -15.07 0.19
N LYS A 57 -2.32 -13.96 -0.06
CA LYS A 57 -1.96 -12.94 -1.05
C LYS A 57 -1.44 -11.70 -0.36
N CYS A 58 -0.68 -10.93 -1.13
CA CYS A 58 -0.14 -9.65 -0.73
C CYS A 58 -0.54 -8.61 -1.76
N PHE A 59 -0.77 -7.39 -1.31
CA PHE A 59 -1.19 -6.28 -2.14
C PHE A 59 -0.37 -5.04 -1.84
N VAL A 60 -0.21 -4.19 -2.85
CA VAL A 60 0.28 -2.82 -2.70
C VAL A 60 -0.86 -1.89 -2.97
N VAL A 61 -1.12 -1.03 -1.99
CA VAL A 61 -2.17 -0.01 -2.06
C VAL A 61 -1.50 1.35 -2.18
N SER A 62 -1.93 2.12 -3.16
CA SER A 62 -1.55 3.53 -3.32
C SER A 62 -2.77 4.42 -3.17
N ALA A 63 -2.62 5.49 -2.38
CA ALA A 63 -3.67 6.46 -2.11
C ALA A 63 -3.11 7.89 -2.03
N PRO A 64 -3.97 8.93 -2.08
CA PRO A 64 -3.56 10.30 -1.87
C PRO A 64 -2.87 10.53 -0.52
N TYR A 65 -1.86 11.42 -0.49
CA TYR A 65 -1.02 11.59 0.71
C TYR A 65 -1.76 12.10 1.96
N HIS A 66 -2.85 12.85 1.80
CA HIS A 66 -3.65 13.32 2.94
C HIS A 66 -4.32 12.17 3.73
N MET A 67 -4.40 10.97 3.14
CA MET A 67 -4.94 9.78 3.81
C MET A 67 -3.93 8.98 4.61
N LYS A 68 -2.69 9.47 4.70
CA LYS A 68 -1.60 8.82 5.42
C LYS A 68 -1.99 8.47 6.85
N ASP A 69 -2.53 9.44 7.58
CA ASP A 69 -2.79 9.28 9.02
C ASP A 69 -3.92 8.29 9.29
N GLU A 70 -4.83 8.07 8.33
CA GLU A 70 -5.89 7.08 8.46
C GLU A 70 -5.41 5.68 8.06
N MET A 71 -4.80 5.54 6.87
CA MET A 71 -4.33 4.24 6.38
C MET A 71 -3.20 3.63 7.20
N TYR A 72 -2.46 4.45 7.96
CA TYR A 72 -1.36 3.99 8.81
C TYR A 72 -1.80 3.62 10.23
N LYS A 73 -3.08 3.79 10.57
CA LYS A 73 -3.65 3.34 11.84
C LYS A 73 -3.90 1.84 11.79
N PRO A 74 -3.50 1.08 12.82
CA PRO A 74 -3.82 -0.35 12.91
C PRO A 74 -5.31 -0.66 12.86
N GLU A 75 -6.13 0.23 13.40
CA GLU A 75 -7.60 0.11 13.47
C GLU A 75 -8.28 0.24 12.11
N PHE A 76 -7.59 0.82 11.12
CA PHE A 76 -8.11 0.96 9.77
C PHE A 76 -8.22 -0.40 9.07
N TRP A 77 -7.26 -1.30 9.35
CA TRP A 77 -7.17 -2.59 8.68
C TRP A 77 -7.90 -3.69 9.46
N PRO A 78 -8.46 -4.71 8.77
CA PRO A 78 -9.04 -5.87 9.43
C PRO A 78 -7.99 -6.58 10.31
N LYS A 79 -8.37 -7.04 11.50
CA LYS A 79 -7.45 -7.68 12.47
C LYS A 79 -6.67 -8.87 11.92
N SER A 80 -7.23 -9.58 10.93
CA SER A 80 -6.60 -10.73 10.29
C SER A 80 -5.56 -10.35 9.22
N VAL A 81 -5.51 -9.09 8.81
CA VAL A 81 -4.66 -8.58 7.74
C VAL A 81 -3.49 -7.81 8.36
N GLY A 82 -2.29 -8.09 7.88
CA GLY A 82 -1.11 -7.31 8.22
C GLY A 82 -0.93 -6.14 7.26
N PHE A 83 -0.39 -5.03 7.74
CA PHE A 83 0.01 -3.92 6.88
C PHE A 83 1.38 -3.38 7.28
N LYS A 84 2.15 -2.90 6.30
CA LYS A 84 3.41 -2.20 6.49
C LYS A 84 3.41 -0.92 5.66
N ARG A 85 4.00 0.13 6.23
CA ARG A 85 4.25 1.38 5.52
C ARG A 85 5.36 1.14 4.51
N PHE A 86 5.18 1.62 3.29
CA PHE A 86 6.19 1.54 2.26
C PHE A 86 6.70 2.96 1.96
N ASP A 87 7.76 3.37 2.66
CA ASP A 87 8.32 4.70 2.49
C ASP A 87 9.25 4.73 1.28
N LEU A 88 8.77 5.26 0.15
CA LEU A 88 9.55 5.37 -1.08
C LEU A 88 10.72 6.39 -0.99
N PHE A 89 10.85 7.13 0.12
CA PHE A 89 11.82 8.23 0.27
C PHE A 89 12.75 8.09 1.48
N ASP A 90 12.60 7.04 2.30
CA ASP A 90 13.64 6.71 3.27
C ASP A 90 14.77 6.07 2.46
N GLY A 91 15.99 6.60 2.51
CA GLY A 91 17.17 6.14 1.75
C GLY A 91 17.61 4.69 2.00
N LYS A 92 16.72 3.83 2.52
CA LYS A 92 16.86 2.41 2.82
C LYS A 92 16.39 1.49 1.68
N TYR A 93 16.29 2.00 0.45
CA TYR A 93 16.09 1.20 -0.77
C TYR A 93 17.17 0.18 -1.09
N LYS A 94 18.16 -0.01 -0.21
CA LYS A 94 19.19 -1.02 -0.40
C LYS A 94 18.77 -2.44 0.00
N GLN A 95 17.60 -2.68 0.59
CA GLN A 95 17.28 -4.01 1.13
C GLN A 95 16.12 -4.78 0.50
N TYR A 96 15.32 -4.19 -0.39
CA TYR A 96 14.20 -4.92 -1.02
C TYR A 96 14.57 -5.61 -2.34
N ASN A 97 15.83 -5.53 -2.78
CA ASN A 97 16.33 -6.11 -4.03
C ASN A 97 17.29 -7.29 -3.83
N GLN A 98 17.31 -7.92 -2.65
CA GLN A 98 18.01 -9.19 -2.47
C GLN A 98 17.03 -10.22 -1.90
N GLY A 99 16.61 -11.13 -2.77
CA GLY A 99 15.61 -12.15 -2.51
C GLY A 99 16.00 -13.05 -1.34
N ASN A 100 15.42 -12.78 -0.18
CA ASN A 100 15.29 -13.75 0.90
C ASN A 100 14.01 -13.44 1.67
N PHE A 101 12.95 -14.18 1.34
CA PHE A 101 11.87 -14.44 2.26
C PHE A 101 12.34 -15.60 3.15
N LEU A 102 12.55 -15.31 4.43
CA LEU A 102 12.62 -16.33 5.48
C LEU A 102 11.20 -16.70 5.91
#